data_AF-A0A6C0CLS4-F1
#
_entry.id   AF-A0A6C0CLS4-F1
#
_cell.length_a   1.000
_cell.length_b   1.000
_cell.length_c   1.000
_cell.angle_alpha   90.00
_cell.angle_beta   90.00
_cell.angle_gamma   90.00
#
_symmetry.space_group_name_H-M   'P 1'
#
loop_
_entity.id
_entity.type
_entity.pdbx_description
1 polymer ?
#
loop_
_entity_poly.entity_id
_entity_poly.type
_entity_poly.pdbx_seq_one_letter_code
_entity_poly.pdbx_strand_id
1 'polypeptide(L)' 'MTDAAPDQELIEGTCPHCGIYIAVMKNEIACGIFRCGILKDGQQMNPHASREECEKTEVQAGCKKPFKFHENRFEVCDYI' A
#
# COMPACT_ATOMS: atom_id res chain seq x y z
N MET A 1 -4.92 36.03 3.77
CA MET A 1 -4.17 34.98 3.05
C MET A 1 -4.77 33.69 3.55
N THR A 2 -5.81 33.18 2.89
CA THR A 2 -6.44 31.92 3.31
C THR A 2 -5.69 30.80 2.64
N ASP A 3 -4.81 30.18 3.43
CA ASP A 3 -4.16 28.91 3.15
C ASP A 3 -5.23 27.82 3.02
N ALA A 4 -5.28 27.18 1.86
CA ALA A 4 -5.88 25.87 1.70
C ALA A 4 -4.91 25.08 0.82
N ALA A 5 -4.15 24.16 1.44
CA ALA A 5 -3.27 23.24 0.74
C ALA A 5 -4.14 22.32 -0.15
N PRO A 6 -4.06 22.41 -1.48
CA PRO A 6 -5.08 21.82 -2.35
C PRO A 6 -5.00 20.30 -2.55
N ASP A 7 -4.01 19.60 -2.00
CA ASP A 7 -3.74 18.19 -2.33
C ASP A 7 -3.73 17.20 -1.15
N GLN A 8 -4.42 17.53 -0.04
CA GLN A 8 -4.57 16.62 1.12
C GLN A 8 -5.84 15.76 1.02
N GLU A 9 -6.02 15.05 -0.09
CA GLU A 9 -7.13 14.10 -0.26
C GLU A 9 -6.75 12.74 0.34
N LEU A 10 -7.59 12.21 1.24
CA LEU A 10 -7.40 10.87 1.80
C LEU A 10 -8.06 9.82 0.90
N ILE A 11 -7.30 8.82 0.48
CA ILE A 11 -7.80 7.66 -0.25
C ILE A 11 -7.96 6.51 0.74
N GLU A 12 -9.18 5.96 0.80
CA GLU A 12 -9.55 4.89 1.72
C GLU A 12 -10.02 3.65 0.95
N GLY A 13 -9.72 2.48 1.49
CA GLY A 13 -10.19 1.21 0.92
C GLY A 13 -9.69 0.02 1.70
N THR A 14 -9.86 -1.17 1.14
CA THR A 14 -9.37 -2.41 1.75
C THR A 14 -8.37 -3.10 0.83
N CYS A 15 -7.39 -3.77 1.43
CA CYS A 15 -6.49 -4.62 0.68
C CYS A 15 -7.30 -5.75 0.02
N PRO A 16 -7.20 -5.93 -1.31
CA PRO A 16 -8.00 -6.92 -2.02
C PRO A 16 -7.59 -8.37 -1.72
N HIS A 17 -6.49 -8.59 -0.99
CA HIS A 17 -5.98 -9.93 -0.66
C HIS A 17 -6.38 -10.42 0.74
N CYS A 18 -6.48 -9.52 1.71
CA CYS A 18 -6.72 -9.90 3.11
C CYS A 18 -7.75 -9.02 3.82
N GLY A 19 -8.32 -8.02 3.14
CA GLY A 19 -9.37 -7.16 3.69
C GLY A 19 -8.92 -6.12 4.72
N ILE A 20 -7.61 -6.01 5.01
CA ILE A 20 -7.11 -4.99 5.93
C ILE A 20 -7.42 -3.59 5.39
N TYR A 21 -7.80 -2.68 6.29
CA TYR A 21 -8.07 -1.29 5.94
C TYR A 21 -6.79 -0.56 5.50
N ILE A 22 -6.90 0.25 4.46
CA ILE A 22 -5.83 1.06 3.88
C ILE A 22 -6.32 2.51 3.83
N ALA A 23 -5.49 3.41 4.33
CA ALA A 23 -5.68 4.85 4.23
C ALA A 23 -4.34 5.46 3.80
N VAL A 24 -4.34 6.20 2.69
CA VAL A 24 -3.14 6.81 2.12
C VAL A 24 -3.47 8.22 1.63
N MET A 25 -2.57 9.17 1.86
CA MET A 25 -2.73 10.51 1.33
C MET A 25 -2.44 10.49 -0.17
N LYS A 26 -3.30 11.10 -0.97
CA LYS A 26 -3.17 11.10 -2.43
C LYS A 26 -1.86 11.70 -2.92
N ASN A 27 -1.34 12.72 -2.22
CA ASN A 27 -0.05 13.34 -2.49
C ASN A 27 1.16 12.48 -2.10
N GLU A 28 0.98 11.36 -1.39
CA GLU A 28 2.03 10.39 -1.04
C GLU A 28 2.09 9.20 -2.02
N ILE A 29 1.15 9.13 -2.98
CA ILE A 29 1.13 8.07 -3.99
C ILE A 29 2.11 8.40 -5.11
N ALA A 30 3.26 7.72 -5.14
CA ALA A 30 4.24 7.85 -6.22
C ALA A 30 4.00 6.84 -7.37
N CYS A 31 4.09 5.53 -7.09
CA CYS A 31 3.95 4.48 -8.11
C CYS A 31 2.57 3.82 -8.15
N GLY A 32 1.75 4.02 -7.11
CA GLY A 32 0.45 3.38 -6.97
C GLY A 32 0.50 1.89 -6.65
N ILE A 33 1.67 1.32 -6.33
CA ILE A 33 1.83 -0.09 -5.94
C ILE A 33 2.06 -0.16 -4.44
N PHE A 34 1.34 -1.07 -3.78
CA PHE A 34 1.28 -1.17 -2.33
C PHE A 34 1.41 -2.62 -1.87
N ARG A 35 1.84 -2.76 -0.61
CA ARG A 35 1.76 -3.99 0.18
C ARG A 35 1.31 -3.61 1.58
N CYS A 36 0.39 -4.37 2.14
CA CYS A 36 -0.16 -4.08 3.48
C CYS A 36 0.58 -4.81 4.60
N GLY A 37 1.66 -5.53 4.27
CA GLY A 37 2.49 -6.25 5.21
C GLY A 37 3.27 -5.28 6.09
N ILE A 38 3.13 -5.43 7.41
CA ILE A 38 3.91 -4.68 8.39
C ILE A 38 5.05 -5.56 8.90
N LEU A 39 6.28 -5.08 8.80
CA LEU A 39 7.48 -5.73 9.28
C LEU A 39 7.55 -5.69 10.82
N LYS A 40 8.43 -6.51 11.42
CA LYS A 40 8.59 -6.59 12.88
C LYS A 40 9.02 -5.26 13.53
N ASP A 41 9.67 -4.39 12.77
CA ASP A 41 10.08 -3.04 13.21
C ASP A 41 8.97 -1.99 13.04
N GLY A 42 7.78 -2.39 12.57
CA GLY A 42 6.64 -1.52 12.34
C GLY A 42 6.64 -0.83 10.97
N GLN A 43 7.67 -1.02 10.14
CA GLN A 43 7.70 -0.43 8.79
C GLN A 43 6.79 -1.21 7.83
N GLN A 44 6.26 -0.51 6.83
CA GLN A 44 5.57 -1.17 5.72
C GLN A 44 6.56 -1.90 4.83
N MET A 45 6.14 -3.06 4.33
CA MET A 45 6.91 -3.85 3.39
C MET A 45 7.18 -3.06 2.09
N ASN A 46 8.40 -3.17 1.56
CA ASN A 46 8.78 -2.51 0.31
C ASN A 46 7.81 -2.91 -0.83
N PRO A 47 7.09 -1.96 -1.46
CA PRO A 47 6.13 -2.26 -2.52
C PRO A 47 6.78 -2.95 -3.73
N HIS A 48 8.04 -2.65 -4.00
CA HIS A 48 8.81 -3.17 -5.14
C HIS A 48 9.70 -4.38 -4.78
N ALA A 49 9.52 -4.98 -3.60
CA ALA A 49 10.24 -6.21 -3.26
C ALA A 49 9.95 -7.30 -4.29
N SER A 50 11.01 -8.00 -4.71
CA SER A 50 10.89 -9.17 -5.59
C SER A 50 10.07 -10.27 -4.91
N ARG A 51 9.56 -11.23 -5.68
CA ARG A 51 8.86 -12.39 -5.13
C ARG A 51 9.70 -13.14 -4.10
N GLU A 52 10.98 -13.35 -4.40
CA GLU A 52 11.90 -14.09 -3.52
C GLU A 52 12.10 -13.36 -2.18
N GLU A 53 12.34 -12.04 -2.21
CA GLU A 53 12.42 -11.23 -0.99
C GLU A 53 11.11 -11.31 -0.21
N CYS A 54 9.98 -11.21 -0.89
CA CYS A 54 8.67 -11.26 -0.25
C CYS A 54 8.39 -12.58 0.45
N GLU A 55 8.77 -13.69 -0.15
CA GLU A 55 8.59 -15.02 0.44
C GLU A 55 9.45 -15.18 1.69
N LYS A 56 10.67 -14.63 1.70
CA LYS A 56 11.62 -14.66 2.84
C LYS A 56 11.27 -13.68 3.97
N THR A 57 10.58 -12.58 3.67
CA THR A 57 10.20 -11.60 4.69
C THR A 57 9.06 -12.13 5.56
N GLU A 58 9.25 -12.03 6.88
CA GLU A 58 8.18 -12.23 7.86
C GLU A 58 7.47 -10.90 8.13
N VAL A 59 6.14 -10.92 8.12
CA VAL A 59 5.30 -9.79 8.49
C VAL A 59 4.57 -10.11 9.79
N GLN A 60 4.46 -9.13 10.67
CA GLN A 60 3.71 -9.27 11.92
C GLN A 60 2.21 -8.99 11.74
N ALA A 61 1.82 -8.27 10.69
CA ALA A 61 0.43 -7.98 10.35
C ALA A 61 0.26 -7.79 8.84
N GLY A 62 -0.98 -7.97 8.36
CA GLY A 62 -1.33 -7.80 6.95
C GLY A 62 -0.87 -8.96 6.06
N CYS A 63 -0.74 -8.71 4.76
CA CYS A 63 -0.30 -9.70 3.79
C CYS A 63 0.84 -9.18 2.92
N LYS A 64 1.57 -10.11 2.30
CA LYS A 64 2.78 -9.80 1.51
C LYS A 64 2.50 -9.59 0.03
N LYS A 65 1.25 -9.79 -0.42
CA LYS A 65 0.91 -9.77 -1.85
C LYS A 65 0.80 -8.32 -2.36
N PRO A 66 1.33 -8.02 -3.56
CA PRO A 66 1.23 -6.69 -4.13
C PRO A 66 -0.21 -6.40 -4.59
N PHE A 67 -0.60 -5.14 -4.53
CA PHE A 67 -1.83 -4.63 -5.12
C PHE A 67 -1.57 -3.19 -5.61
N LYS A 68 -2.41 -2.71 -6.52
CA LYS A 68 -2.27 -1.37 -7.09
C LYS A 68 -3.49 -0.51 -6.81
N PHE A 69 -3.29 0.80 -6.72
CA PHE A 69 -4.35 1.79 -6.77
C PHE A 69 -4.55 2.24 -8.22
N HIS A 70 -5.74 2.01 -8.75
CA HIS A 70 -6.11 2.35 -10.12
C HIS A 70 -7.58 2.76 -10.15
N GLU A 71 -7.94 3.81 -10.89
CA GLU A 71 -9.33 4.28 -11.02
C GLU A 71 -10.09 4.42 -9.67
N ASN A 72 -9.42 4.98 -8.65
CA ASN A 72 -9.98 5.17 -7.30
C ASN A 72 -10.31 3.88 -6.53
N ARG A 73 -9.69 2.75 -6.87
CA ARG A 73 -9.85 1.47 -6.18
C ARG A 73 -8.54 0.72 -6.02
N PHE A 74 -8.48 -0.15 -5.02
CA PHE A 74 -7.39 -1.09 -4.83
C PHE A 74 -7.70 -2.40 -5.55
N GLU A 75 -6.80 -2.80 -6.45
CA GLU A 75 -6.96 -3.98 -7.31
C GLU A 75 -5.79 -4.95 -7.13
N VAL A 76 -6.07 -6.24 -7.26
CA VAL A 76 -5.02 -7.26 -7.31
C VAL A 76 -4.11 -6.98 -8.52
N CYS A 77 -2.81 -7.07 -8.30
CA CYS A 77 -1.82 -7.10 -9.37
C CYS A 77 -0.86 -8.26 -9.15
N ASP A 78 -0.17 -8.65 -10.22
CA ASP A 78 0.94 -9.58 -10.11
C ASP A 78 2.22 -8.87 -9.66
N TYR A 79 3.22 -9.65 -9.26
CA TYR A 79 4.54 -9.13 -8.92
C TYR A 79 5.16 -8.46 -10.17
N ILE A 80 5.83 -7.32 -9.95
CA ILE A 80 6.62 -6.63 -10.98
C ILE A 80 7.86 -7.45 -11.31
#